data_AF-X0ZL55-F1
#
_entry.id   AF-X0ZL55-F1
#
_cell.length_a   1.000
_cell.length_b   1.000
_cell.length_c   1.000
_cell.angle_alpha   90.00
_cell.angle_beta   90.00
_cell.angle_gamma   90.00
#
_symmetry.space_group_name_H-M   'P 1'
#
loop_
_entity.id
_entity.type
_entity.pdbx_description
1 polymer ?
#
loop_
_entity_poly.entity_id
_entity_poly.type
_entity_poly.pdbx_seq_one_letter_code
_entity_poly.pdbx_strand_id
1 'polypeptide(L)'
;DKEAGIYDIWDNAEPYIIKWFGEAALSIGKSVYWIKNGADGIINVLPFTCIPGNIVNAISKRIREEYKIPWLNLAFDGLEQGTTETRLEAFMYQAKQYMKGKK
;
A
#
# COMPACT_ATOMS: atom_id res chain seq x y z
N ASP A 1 -4.37 -39.51 1.55
CA ASP A 1 -4.83 -38.12 1.80
C ASP A 1 -4.01 -37.15 0.97
N LYS A 2 -4.64 -36.16 0.35
CA LYS A 2 -3.97 -35.18 -0.53
C LYS A 2 -4.57 -33.80 -0.32
N GLU A 3 -3.73 -32.86 0.07
CA GLU A 3 -3.99 -31.43 -0.12
C GLU A 3 -2.76 -30.80 -0.79
N ALA A 4 -2.98 -29.73 -1.55
CA ALA A 4 -2.11 -29.36 -2.67
C ALA A 4 -1.98 -27.83 -2.85
N GLY A 5 -1.48 -27.43 -4.02
CA GLY A 5 -0.73 -26.21 -4.22
C GLY A 5 -1.37 -24.83 -4.07
N ILE A 6 -0.60 -23.93 -3.46
CA ILE A 6 -0.72 -22.49 -3.69
C ILE A 6 0.12 -22.06 -4.92
N TYR A 7 -0.36 -22.46 -6.12
CA TYR A 7 0.44 -22.73 -7.34
C TYR A 7 1.54 -23.77 -7.05
N ASP A 8 1.18 -25.02 -6.70
CA ASP A 8 2.09 -26.04 -6.09
C ASP A 8 3.17 -25.49 -5.15
N ILE A 9 2.66 -24.65 -4.24
CA ILE A 9 3.35 -24.04 -3.09
C ILE A 9 4.40 -23.00 -3.50
N TRP A 10 3.91 -21.99 -4.23
CA TRP A 10 4.66 -21.03 -5.07
C TRP A 10 5.49 -21.68 -6.21
N ASP A 11 5.27 -22.97 -6.45
CA ASP A 11 6.06 -23.97 -7.16
C ASP A 11 7.32 -24.42 -6.38
N ASN A 12 7.16 -24.57 -5.06
CA ASN A 12 8.10 -25.15 -4.08
C ASN A 12 9.31 -24.32 -3.65
N ALA A 13 9.35 -23.01 -3.97
CA ALA A 13 9.11 -22.04 -2.90
C ALA A 13 8.88 -20.58 -3.36
N GLU A 14 9.02 -20.09 -4.61
CA GLU A 14 10.00 -20.12 -5.72
C GLU A 14 10.78 -21.37 -6.20
N PRO A 15 12.07 -21.65 -5.85
CA PRO A 15 12.63 -21.77 -4.49
C PRO A 15 12.60 -20.54 -3.57
N TYR A 16 13.70 -20.07 -3.00
CA TYR A 16 13.55 -19.48 -1.65
C TYR A 16 12.93 -18.07 -1.58
N ILE A 17 12.92 -17.25 -2.66
CA ILE A 17 12.27 -15.91 -2.77
C ILE A 17 12.69 -15.22 -4.11
N ILE A 18 11.82 -14.93 -5.10
CA ILE A 18 10.82 -13.85 -5.25
C ILE A 18 9.85 -14.08 -6.47
N LYS A 19 8.74 -14.83 -6.33
CA LYS A 19 7.61 -14.76 -7.30
C LYS A 19 6.78 -13.48 -7.10
N TRP A 20 7.39 -12.34 -7.44
CA TRP A 20 7.02 -10.95 -7.12
C TRP A 20 6.60 -10.69 -5.67
N PHE A 21 7.05 -11.56 -4.76
CA PHE A 21 6.86 -11.55 -3.31
C PHE A 21 5.54 -10.96 -2.81
N GLY A 22 4.45 -11.46 -3.41
CA GLY A 22 3.08 -11.39 -2.89
C GLY A 22 2.59 -9.97 -2.60
N GLU A 23 2.38 -9.69 -1.31
CA GLU A 23 1.58 -8.57 -0.82
C GLU A 23 2.11 -7.20 -1.25
N ALA A 24 3.44 -7.00 -1.31
CA ALA A 24 4.02 -5.71 -1.68
C ALA A 24 3.69 -5.34 -3.13
N ALA A 25 3.87 -6.28 -4.05
CA ALA A 25 3.56 -6.12 -5.47
C ALA A 25 2.06 -5.90 -5.70
N LEU A 26 1.22 -6.72 -5.05
CA LEU A 26 -0.23 -6.62 -5.16
C LEU A 26 -0.74 -5.28 -4.60
N SER A 27 -0.19 -4.82 -3.47
CA SER A 27 -0.53 -3.53 -2.87
C SER A 27 -0.16 -2.35 -3.78
N ILE A 28 1.05 -2.36 -4.37
CA ILE A 28 1.48 -1.34 -5.34
C ILE A 28 0.59 -1.36 -6.59
N GLY A 29 0.40 -2.54 -7.19
CA GLY A 29 -0.40 -2.70 -8.41
C GLY A 29 -1.86 -2.28 -8.21
N LYS A 30 -2.47 -2.67 -7.08
CA LYS A 30 -3.84 -2.28 -6.70
C LYS A 30 -3.97 -0.79 -6.42
N SER A 31 -2.95 -0.17 -5.81
CA SER A 31 -2.91 1.29 -5.63
C SER A 31 -2.89 2.02 -6.98
N VAL A 32 -2.01 1.60 -7.91
CA VAL A 32 -1.95 2.16 -9.26
C VAL A 32 -3.25 1.93 -10.04
N TYR A 33 -3.87 0.76 -9.89
CA TYR A 33 -5.18 0.46 -10.47
C TYR A 33 -6.25 1.44 -9.95
N TRP A 34 -6.35 1.63 -8.63
CA TRP A 34 -7.31 2.57 -8.04
C TRP A 34 -7.09 4.01 -8.48
N ILE A 35 -5.85 4.48 -8.54
CA ILE A 35 -5.50 5.81 -9.06
C ILE A 35 -6.03 5.99 -10.48
N LYS A 36 -5.78 5.01 -11.37
CA LYS A 36 -6.26 5.03 -12.76
C LYS A 36 -7.78 4.90 -12.89
N ASN A 37 -8.45 4.31 -11.90
CA ASN A 37 -9.91 4.20 -11.81
C ASN A 37 -10.55 5.31 -10.96
N GLY A 38 -9.85 6.45 -10.79
CA GLY A 38 -10.45 7.68 -10.28
C GLY A 38 -10.22 7.98 -8.80
N ALA A 39 -9.51 7.14 -8.04
CA ALA A 39 -9.25 7.40 -6.62
C ALA A 39 -8.52 8.74 -6.38
N ASP A 40 -8.82 9.40 -5.25
CA ASP A 40 -8.32 10.74 -4.90
C ASP A 40 -7.26 10.76 -3.80
N GLY A 41 -6.97 9.61 -3.21
CA GLY A 41 -5.89 9.41 -2.25
C GLY A 41 -5.68 7.91 -1.99
N ILE A 42 -4.50 7.54 -1.51
CA ILE A 42 -4.18 6.18 -1.08
C ILE A 42 -3.67 6.21 0.36
N ILE A 43 -4.16 5.27 1.19
CA ILE A 43 -3.59 5.01 2.52
C ILE A 43 -3.01 3.59 2.53
N ASN A 44 -1.72 3.49 2.85
CA ASN A 44 -1.03 2.23 3.11
C ASN A 44 -1.01 2.00 4.62
N VAL A 45 -1.75 0.99 5.09
CA VAL A 45 -1.82 0.59 6.50
C VAL A 45 -1.03 -0.69 6.66
N LEU A 46 -0.09 -0.70 7.61
CA LEU A 46 0.82 -1.83 7.84
C LEU A 46 1.05 -2.05 9.35
N PRO A 47 1.33 -3.29 9.79
CA PRO A 47 1.98 -3.51 11.08
C PRO A 47 3.37 -2.88 11.09
N PHE A 48 3.81 -2.38 12.23
CA PHE A 48 5.20 -1.97 12.43
C PHE A 48 6.13 -3.17 12.18
N THR A 49 7.33 -2.91 11.64
CA THR A 49 8.29 -3.90 11.10
C THR A 49 7.83 -4.82 9.95
N CYS A 50 6.58 -4.74 9.47
CA CYS A 50 6.11 -5.53 8.31
C CYS A 50 6.97 -5.26 7.05
N ILE A 51 7.74 -6.26 6.60
CA ILE A 51 8.64 -6.14 5.44
C ILE A 51 7.88 -5.77 4.15
N PRO A 52 6.79 -6.47 3.75
CA PRO A 52 5.99 -6.08 2.59
C PRO A 52 5.46 -4.64 2.68
N GLY A 53 4.89 -4.25 3.82
CA GLY A 53 4.35 -2.90 4.03
C GLY A 53 5.42 -1.81 3.95
N ASN A 54 6.64 -2.09 4.44
CA ASN A 54 7.77 -1.16 4.36
C ASN A 54 8.30 -1.01 2.92
N ILE A 55 8.25 -2.06 2.10
CA ILE A 55 8.54 -1.95 0.65
C ILE A 55 7.50 -1.03 -0.02
N VAL A 56 6.21 -1.20 0.26
CA VAL A 56 5.14 -0.31 -0.25
C VAL A 56 5.36 1.14 0.21
N ASN A 57 5.72 1.35 1.48
CA ASN A 57 6.04 2.65 2.05
C ASN A 57 7.22 3.32 1.32
N ALA A 58 8.32 2.59 1.08
CA ALA A 58 9.48 3.11 0.35
C ALA A 58 9.14 3.48 -1.11
N ILE A 59 8.35 2.67 -1.81
CA ILE A 59 7.94 2.93 -3.19
C ILE A 59 6.87 4.04 -3.29
N SER A 60 6.08 4.29 -2.23
CA SER A 60 4.99 5.27 -2.23
C SER A 60 5.41 6.67 -2.67
N LYS A 61 6.65 7.09 -2.35
CA LYS A 61 7.21 8.38 -2.79
C LYS A 61 7.19 8.51 -4.31
N ARG A 62 7.67 7.49 -5.04
CA ARG A 62 7.71 7.49 -6.50
C ARG A 62 6.30 7.55 -7.09
N ILE A 63 5.36 6.77 -6.54
CA ILE A 63 3.96 6.76 -7.01
C ILE A 63 3.32 8.15 -6.79
N ARG A 64 3.55 8.77 -5.62
CA ARG A 64 3.07 10.13 -5.33
C ARG A 64 3.68 11.18 -6.27
N GLU A 65 4.94 11.05 -6.65
CA GLU A 65 5.60 11.95 -7.60
C GLU A 65 5.08 11.78 -9.04
N GLU A 66 4.87 10.53 -9.47
CA GLU A 66 4.37 10.13 -10.80
C GLU A 66 2.90 10.53 -11.01
N TYR A 67 2.00 10.18 -10.08
CA TYR A 67 0.55 10.40 -10.20
C TYR A 67 0.05 11.69 -9.52
N LYS A 68 0.95 12.43 -8.84
CA LYS A 68 0.64 13.66 -8.08
C LYS A 68 -0.43 13.49 -6.99
N ILE A 69 -0.75 12.25 -6.62
CA ILE A 69 -1.87 11.91 -5.73
C ILE A 69 -1.47 11.98 -4.24
N PRO A 70 -2.35 12.44 -3.33
CA PRO A 70 -2.15 12.30 -1.89
C PRO A 70 -1.92 10.85 -1.46
N TRP A 71 -0.91 10.63 -0.62
CA TRP A 71 -0.56 9.31 -0.08
C TRP A 71 -0.20 9.42 1.41
N LEU A 72 -0.73 8.52 2.23
CA LEU A 72 -0.43 8.40 3.66
C LEU A 72 0.03 6.97 4.01
N ASN A 73 1.09 6.84 4.80
CA ASN A 73 1.56 5.56 5.35
C ASN A 73 1.31 5.54 6.88
N LEU A 74 0.59 4.54 7.39
CA LEU A 74 0.28 4.37 8.82
C LEU A 74 0.77 3.00 9.30
N ALA A 75 1.80 3.00 10.15
CA ALA A 75 2.39 1.80 10.71
C ALA A 75 1.93 1.62 12.17
N PHE A 76 1.34 0.48 12.53
CA PHE A 76 0.80 0.21 13.86
C PHE A 76 1.56 -0.90 14.60
N ASP A 77 1.98 -0.64 15.83
CA ASP A 77 2.69 -1.55 16.74
C ASP A 77 1.81 -2.07 17.89
N GLY A 78 0.53 -1.68 17.93
CA GLY A 78 -0.41 -1.98 19.00
C GLY A 78 -0.46 -0.92 20.11
N LEU A 79 0.34 0.14 20.01
CA LEU A 79 0.28 1.30 20.91
C LEU A 79 -0.54 2.44 20.28
N GLU A 80 -1.10 3.30 21.13
CA GLU A 80 -1.79 4.51 20.65
C GLU A 80 -0.79 5.52 20.07
N GLN A 81 -0.94 5.82 18.78
CA GLN A 81 -0.17 6.86 18.12
C GLN A 81 -0.96 8.16 18.06
N GLY A 82 -0.75 9.03 19.07
CA GLY A 82 -1.49 10.29 19.25
C GLY A 82 -1.38 11.33 18.11
N THR A 83 -0.59 11.08 17.06
CA THR A 83 -0.56 11.92 15.84
C THR A 83 -1.41 11.37 14.68
N THR A 84 -2.01 10.18 14.84
CA THR A 84 -2.73 9.49 13.75
C THR A 84 -3.93 10.28 13.26
N GLU A 85 -4.71 10.86 14.17
CA GLU A 85 -5.90 11.67 13.86
C GLU A 85 -5.53 12.89 13.01
N THR A 86 -4.62 13.75 13.48
CA THR A 86 -4.15 14.93 12.73
C THR A 86 -3.54 14.58 11.37
N ARG A 87 -2.86 13.44 11.26
CA ARG A 87 -2.30 12.95 9.99
C ARG A 87 -3.40 12.49 9.02
N LEU A 88 -4.47 11.87 9.52
CA LEU A 88 -5.65 11.51 8.75
C LEU A 88 -6.43 12.75 8.29
N GLU A 89 -6.65 13.73 9.17
CA GLU A 89 -7.29 15.01 8.82
C GLU A 89 -6.55 15.73 7.69
N ALA A 90 -5.22 15.83 7.80
CA ALA A 90 -4.37 16.45 6.79
C ALA A 90 -4.42 15.68 5.44
N PHE A 91 -4.46 14.36 5.48
CA PHE A 91 -4.63 13.53 4.27
C PHE A 91 -6.01 13.73 3.64
N MET A 92 -7.09 13.71 4.44
CA MET A 92 -8.46 13.91 3.94
C MET A 92 -8.66 15.30 3.33
N TYR A 93 -8.02 16.32 3.91
CA TYR A 93 -7.96 17.65 3.29
C TYR A 93 -7.28 17.60 1.92
N GLN A 94 -6.09 17.00 1.82
CA GLN A 94 -5.34 16.88 0.56
C GLN A 94 -6.13 16.11 -0.52
N ALA A 95 -6.71 14.97 -0.17
CA ALA A 95 -7.55 14.16 -1.07
C ALA A 95 -8.77 14.96 -1.57
N LYS A 96 -9.42 15.73 -0.70
CA LYS A 96 -10.54 16.61 -1.06
C LYS A 96 -10.14 17.75 -2.00
N GLN A 97 -8.93 18.31 -1.89
CA GLN A 97 -8.44 19.29 -2.86
C GLN A 97 -8.07 18.64 -4.21
N TYR A 98 -7.43 17.48 -4.18
CA TYR A 98 -7.09 16.72 -5.40
C TYR A 98 -8.33 16.32 -6.19
N MET A 99 -9.36 15.79 -5.52
CA MET A 99 -10.68 15.49 -6.10
C MET A 99 -11.32 16.72 -6.78
N LYS A 100 -11.22 17.91 -6.16
CA LYS A 100 -11.74 19.15 -6.74
C LYS A 100 -10.96 19.59 -7.98
N GLY A 101 -9.62 19.42 -7.97
CA GLY A 101 -8.75 19.79 -9.08
C GLY A 101 -8.78 18.85 -10.29
N LYS A 102 -9.50 17.72 -10.20
CA LYS A 102 -9.81 16.83 -11.34
C LYS A 102 -11.00 17.31 -12.19
N LYS A 103 -11.79 18.28 -11.71
CA LYS A 103 -12.93 18.85 -12.43
C LYS A 103 -12.54 20.07 -13.24
#